data_AF-A0A936NEC6-F1
#
_entry.id   AF-A0A936NEC6-F1
#
_cell.length_a   1.000
_cell.length_b   1.000
_cell.length_c   1.000
_cell.angle_alpha   90.00
_cell.angle_beta   90.00
_cell.angle_gamma   90.00
#
_symmetry.space_group_name_H-M   'P 1'
#
loop_
_entity.id
_entity.type
_entity.pdbx_description
1 polymer ?
#
loop_
_entity_poly.entity_id
_entity_poly.type
_entity_poly.pdbx_seq_one_letter_code
_entity_poly.pdbx_strand_id
1 'polypeptide(L)'
;MTAQVGVGDHLGPSVGLLGRTYPVLLPRRGDPRLVVAAIIISVQVLGQTVLGFNLSIAQILISLGVAGGLDLVLTAWERGVIAWPASALLTGNGVALIMRVPGTEHGDWWSTRGWPIFAATAAVAVLSKYVTRIGGRPLLNPSNAALVVAFLVFGSGLADPQDLWWGPWSPGLALTYAVIVIGGLTMTRRLRLHRIVWPFLITYGAATAVVALSGHSMTARWHVGPVTGWAWWWVVVASPELLIFLFFMITDPPTAAKGRVGGAVYGVAVALTAAALMAAQGTEFATKVALLGALTLVCASRPLIERFAPEPGAGDDTLRSAARHIARRVSPAHPRPAFAGLAAVALVSGATLLVGAGTGQGQSPTGVDVERPDVAALIGDLPEVSLDPAVADVIPGFDQARAETVVADLAADLMIEAESIDAGEAAALPSALTGPRLAAATAVFDPSSLGDVAPPNASPSTSEQADTGLPGAGQPGAEPVAPEADPDQGVPPTPGQRVTLGEAEVTIVRTSDSPQALPSLGVIAGGTVDDAAGGGAAFTSVFVLAAPGDDWLLADVLDPDALPGG
;
A
#
# COMPACT_ATOMS: atom_id res chain seq x y z
N MET A 1 -40.77 -34.52 24.57
CA MET A 1 -40.92 -35.72 23.74
C MET A 1 -39.82 -35.69 22.69
N THR A 2 -38.77 -36.44 22.96
CA THR A 2 -37.49 -36.54 22.24
C THR A 2 -37.70 -37.16 20.87
N ALA A 3 -37.56 -36.36 19.81
CA ALA A 3 -37.41 -36.91 18.46
C ALA A 3 -35.95 -37.34 18.30
N GLN A 4 -35.68 -38.63 18.54
CA GLN A 4 -34.50 -39.30 18.02
C GLN A 4 -34.52 -39.14 16.49
N VAL A 5 -33.60 -38.33 15.97
CA VAL A 5 -33.27 -38.35 14.56
C VAL A 5 -32.58 -39.68 14.32
N GLY A 6 -33.27 -40.57 13.60
CA GLY A 6 -32.76 -41.89 13.24
C GLY A 6 -31.40 -41.78 12.58
N VAL A 7 -30.48 -42.61 13.07
CA VAL A 7 -29.18 -42.92 12.45
C VAL A 7 -29.48 -43.61 11.11
N GLY A 8 -29.76 -42.81 10.09
CA GLY A 8 -29.88 -43.28 8.71
C GLY A 8 -28.49 -43.33 8.10
N ASP A 9 -28.13 -44.49 7.56
CA ASP A 9 -26.88 -44.82 6.88
C ASP A 9 -26.25 -43.63 6.12
N HIS A 10 -25.25 -43.00 6.74
CA HIS A 10 -24.31 -42.18 6.00
C HIS A 10 -23.32 -43.13 5.31
N LEU A 11 -23.60 -43.52 4.07
CA LEU A 11 -22.72 -44.31 3.18
C LEU A 11 -21.38 -43.59 2.82
N GLY A 12 -20.96 -42.61 3.60
CA GLY A 12 -19.73 -41.85 3.43
C GLY A 12 -18.67 -42.22 4.47
N PRO A 13 -17.40 -41.84 4.23
CA PRO A 13 -16.34 -42.02 5.22
C PRO A 13 -16.69 -41.29 6.53
N SER A 14 -16.39 -41.93 7.66
CA SER A 14 -16.56 -41.35 9.01
C SER A 14 -15.29 -41.53 9.83
N VAL A 15 -15.08 -40.64 10.79
CA VAL A 15 -13.90 -40.65 11.66
C VAL A 15 -14.37 -40.69 13.11
N GLY A 16 -13.83 -41.62 13.89
CA GLY A 16 -14.00 -41.67 15.34
C GLY A 16 -13.00 -40.75 16.02
N LEU A 17 -13.47 -39.73 16.74
CA LEU A 17 -12.64 -38.83 17.54
C LEU A 17 -13.23 -38.71 18.95
N LEU A 18 -12.40 -38.95 19.98
CA LEU A 18 -12.80 -38.81 21.39
C LEU A 18 -14.12 -39.52 21.75
N GLY A 19 -14.34 -40.72 21.20
CA GLY A 19 -15.56 -41.51 21.45
C GLY A 19 -16.81 -41.04 20.71
N ARG A 20 -16.71 -40.06 19.80
CA ARG A 20 -17.80 -39.62 18.91
C ARG A 20 -17.47 -39.93 17.46
N THR A 21 -18.48 -40.35 16.69
CA THR A 21 -18.34 -40.61 15.25
C THR A 21 -18.77 -39.37 14.47
N TYR A 22 -17.85 -38.83 13.66
CA TYR A 22 -18.10 -37.68 12.80
C TYR A 22 -18.17 -38.13 11.33
N PRO A 23 -19.26 -37.83 10.60
CA PRO A 23 -19.30 -38.04 9.17
C PRO A 23 -18.38 -37.04 8.46
N VAL A 24 -17.65 -37.51 7.44
CA VAL A 24 -16.72 -36.70 6.65
C VAL A 24 -17.37 -36.24 5.34
N LEU A 25 -17.41 -34.93 5.12
CA LEU A 25 -17.92 -34.34 3.88
C LEU A 25 -16.75 -33.87 2.99
N LEU A 26 -16.49 -34.64 1.93
CA LEU A 26 -15.45 -34.36 0.94
C LEU A 26 -15.85 -33.22 -0.03
N PRO A 27 -14.86 -32.51 -0.63
CA PRO A 27 -15.14 -31.48 -1.61
C PRO A 27 -15.81 -32.05 -2.87
N ARG A 28 -16.83 -31.34 -3.36
CA ARG A 28 -17.48 -31.68 -4.64
C ARG A 28 -16.69 -31.08 -5.80
N ARG A 29 -16.37 -31.89 -6.82
CA ARG A 29 -15.61 -31.45 -8.01
C ARG A 29 -16.26 -30.28 -8.78
N GLY A 30 -17.58 -30.11 -8.67
CA GLY A 30 -18.31 -29.01 -9.32
C GLY A 30 -18.39 -27.71 -8.52
N ASP A 31 -17.84 -27.65 -7.30
CA ASP A 31 -17.92 -26.48 -6.42
C ASP A 31 -17.23 -25.26 -7.07
N PRO A 32 -17.95 -24.15 -7.33
CA PRO A 32 -17.37 -22.91 -7.85
C PRO A 32 -16.17 -22.40 -7.03
N ARG A 33 -16.09 -22.73 -5.74
CA ARG A 33 -14.97 -22.36 -4.86
C ARG A 33 -13.63 -22.94 -5.31
N LEU A 34 -13.62 -24.10 -5.98
CA LEU A 34 -12.40 -24.69 -6.52
C LEU A 34 -11.81 -23.85 -7.67
N VAL A 35 -12.68 -23.22 -8.48
CA VAL A 35 -12.24 -22.31 -9.53
C VAL A 35 -11.62 -21.05 -8.92
N VAL A 36 -12.25 -20.49 -7.88
CA VAL A 36 -11.69 -19.35 -7.14
C VAL A 36 -10.34 -19.70 -6.51
N ALA A 37 -10.24 -20.89 -5.89
CA ALA A 37 -8.99 -21.36 -5.32
C ALA A 37 -7.91 -21.50 -6.38
N ALA A 38 -8.23 -22.06 -7.56
CA ALA A 38 -7.29 -22.17 -8.67
C ALA A 38 -6.78 -20.80 -9.14
N ILE A 39 -7.67 -19.81 -9.30
CA ILE A 39 -7.27 -18.45 -9.70
C ILE A 39 -6.34 -17.83 -8.66
N ILE A 40 -6.73 -17.86 -7.38
CA ILE A 40 -5.93 -17.26 -6.30
C ILE A 40 -4.57 -17.97 -6.16
N ILE A 41 -4.53 -19.30 -6.25
CA ILE A 41 -3.27 -20.07 -6.23
C ILE A 41 -2.41 -19.71 -7.43
N SER A 42 -2.97 -19.56 -8.64
CA SER A 42 -2.22 -19.12 -9.81
C SER A 42 -1.62 -17.73 -9.62
N VAL A 43 -2.37 -16.79 -9.05
CA VAL A 43 -1.87 -15.45 -8.72
C VAL A 43 -0.76 -15.52 -7.66
N GLN A 44 -0.93 -16.34 -6.62
CA GLN A 44 0.11 -16.58 -5.61
C GLN A 44 1.39 -17.12 -6.26
N VAL A 45 1.28 -18.15 -7.11
CA VAL A 45 2.43 -18.73 -7.82
C VAL A 45 3.11 -17.69 -8.69
N LEU A 46 2.37 -16.95 -9.52
CA LEU A 46 2.93 -15.89 -10.35
C LEU A 46 3.55 -14.76 -9.52
N GLY A 47 2.93 -14.44 -8.38
CA GLY A 47 3.47 -13.54 -7.36
C GLY A 47 4.84 -13.98 -6.87
N GLN A 48 4.99 -15.27 -6.57
CA GLN A 48 6.22 -15.87 -6.04
C GLN A 48 7.29 -16.15 -7.10
N THR A 49 6.95 -16.28 -8.37
CA THR A 49 7.91 -16.69 -9.41
C THR A 49 8.24 -15.61 -10.44
N VAL A 50 7.36 -14.63 -10.64
CA VAL A 50 7.53 -13.63 -11.70
C VAL A 50 7.37 -12.20 -11.21
N LEU A 51 6.47 -11.95 -10.27
CA LEU A 51 6.14 -10.58 -9.83
C LEU A 51 6.90 -10.11 -8.58
N GLY A 52 7.76 -10.95 -8.00
CA GLY A 52 8.59 -10.52 -6.89
C GLY A 52 7.83 -10.21 -5.60
N PHE A 53 6.75 -10.93 -5.28
CA PHE A 53 5.96 -10.60 -4.08
C PHE A 53 6.77 -10.74 -2.79
N ASN A 54 6.71 -9.70 -1.96
CA ASN A 54 7.26 -9.62 -0.60
C ASN A 54 6.39 -10.41 0.41
N LEU A 55 6.17 -11.69 0.11
CA LEU A 55 5.28 -12.58 0.87
C LEU A 55 5.93 -13.96 0.91
N SER A 56 6.04 -14.57 2.10
CA SER A 56 6.62 -15.90 2.23
C SER A 56 5.58 -17.02 2.04
N ILE A 57 6.04 -18.19 1.59
CA ILE A 57 5.24 -19.41 1.56
C ILE A 57 4.80 -19.79 2.98
N ALA A 58 5.66 -19.59 3.98
CA ALA A 58 5.31 -19.84 5.38
C ALA A 58 4.13 -18.97 5.85
N GLN A 59 4.10 -17.67 5.55
CA GLN A 59 3.00 -16.75 5.89
C GLN A 59 1.68 -17.18 5.21
N ILE A 60 1.74 -17.62 3.96
CA ILE A 60 0.60 -18.20 3.24
C ILE A 60 0.08 -19.44 3.98
N LEU A 61 0.96 -20.41 4.24
CA LEU A 61 0.59 -21.66 4.91
C LEU A 61 0.04 -21.45 6.33
N ILE A 62 0.59 -20.50 7.08
CA ILE A 62 0.09 -20.12 8.42
C ILE A 62 -1.35 -19.60 8.30
N SER A 63 -1.61 -18.70 7.35
CA SER A 63 -2.95 -18.12 7.14
C SER A 63 -3.98 -19.20 6.74
N LEU A 64 -3.61 -20.10 5.82
CA LEU A 64 -4.46 -21.23 5.42
C LEU A 64 -4.67 -22.22 6.56
N GLY A 65 -3.61 -22.55 7.30
CA GLY A 65 -3.61 -23.50 8.40
C GLY A 65 -4.50 -23.05 9.54
N VAL A 66 -4.36 -21.79 9.98
CA VAL A 66 -5.20 -21.20 11.02
C VAL A 66 -6.66 -21.12 10.56
N ALA A 67 -6.90 -20.61 9.35
CA ALA A 67 -8.27 -20.48 8.86
C ALA A 67 -8.97 -21.84 8.70
N GLY A 68 -8.29 -22.80 8.07
CA GLY A 68 -8.81 -24.15 7.86
C GLY A 68 -8.99 -24.92 9.15
N GLY A 69 -8.01 -24.85 10.06
CA GLY A 69 -8.06 -25.51 11.37
C GLY A 69 -9.21 -24.98 12.24
N LEU A 70 -9.37 -23.66 12.34
CA LEU A 70 -10.49 -23.06 13.08
C LEU A 70 -11.85 -23.44 12.48
N ASP A 71 -12.00 -23.42 11.16
CA ASP A 71 -13.26 -23.82 10.51
C ASP A 71 -13.59 -25.29 10.74
N LEU A 72 -12.60 -26.17 10.72
CA LEU A 72 -12.78 -27.59 11.02
C LEU A 72 -13.25 -27.79 12.46
N VAL A 73 -12.59 -27.15 13.43
CA VAL A 73 -12.95 -27.23 14.85
C VAL A 73 -14.37 -26.70 15.09
N LEU A 74 -14.67 -25.50 14.58
CA LEU A 74 -15.97 -24.87 14.76
C LEU A 74 -17.09 -25.64 14.06
N THR A 75 -16.83 -26.20 12.87
CA THR A 75 -17.83 -27.01 12.15
C THR A 75 -18.08 -28.35 12.84
N ALA A 76 -17.03 -29.02 13.32
CA ALA A 76 -17.17 -30.25 14.09
C ALA A 76 -17.95 -30.01 15.38
N TRP A 77 -17.73 -28.87 16.04
CA TRP A 77 -18.43 -28.51 17.28
C TRP A 77 -19.89 -28.11 17.06
N GLU A 78 -20.16 -27.19 16.12
CA GLU A 78 -21.52 -26.67 15.87
C GLU A 78 -22.43 -27.68 15.15
N ARG A 79 -21.87 -28.44 14.21
CA ARG A 79 -22.66 -29.27 13.28
C ARG A 79 -22.47 -30.76 13.46
N GLY A 80 -21.50 -31.19 14.28
CA GLY A 80 -21.21 -32.60 14.48
C GLY A 80 -20.65 -33.30 13.24
N VAL A 81 -20.07 -32.56 12.29
CA VAL A 81 -19.51 -33.12 11.03
C VAL A 81 -18.11 -32.55 10.75
N ILE A 82 -17.26 -33.35 10.12
CA ILE A 82 -15.96 -32.89 9.62
C ILE A 82 -16.13 -32.59 8.13
N ALA A 83 -16.26 -31.30 7.79
CA ALA A 83 -16.43 -30.85 6.41
C ALA A 83 -15.14 -30.26 5.86
N TRP A 84 -14.85 -30.51 4.59
CA TRP A 84 -13.73 -29.87 3.91
C TRP A 84 -13.85 -28.32 3.97
N PRO A 85 -12.86 -27.61 4.54
CA PRO A 85 -12.99 -26.20 4.90
C PRO A 85 -12.73 -25.27 3.70
N ALA A 86 -13.27 -25.57 2.51
CA ALA A 86 -13.01 -24.82 1.27
C ALA A 86 -13.21 -23.30 1.44
N SER A 87 -14.27 -22.88 2.12
CA SER A 87 -14.57 -21.46 2.32
C SER A 87 -13.54 -20.78 3.22
N ALA A 88 -13.05 -21.48 4.24
CA ALA A 88 -12.10 -20.92 5.19
C ALA A 88 -10.69 -20.89 4.61
N LEU A 89 -10.30 -21.91 3.84
CA LEU A 89 -9.04 -21.88 3.08
C LEU A 89 -9.00 -20.70 2.10
N LEU A 90 -10.10 -20.42 1.40
CA LEU A 90 -10.22 -19.22 0.57
C LEU A 90 -10.11 -17.92 1.38
N THR A 91 -10.70 -17.89 2.58
CA THR A 91 -10.62 -16.73 3.48
C THR A 91 -9.18 -16.48 3.94
N GLY A 92 -8.49 -17.52 4.41
CA GLY A 92 -7.08 -17.43 4.82
C GLY A 92 -6.15 -17.08 3.65
N ASN A 93 -6.43 -17.61 2.46
CA ASN A 93 -5.66 -17.25 1.27
C ASN A 93 -5.90 -15.79 0.85
N GLY A 94 -7.15 -15.29 0.95
CA GLY A 94 -7.44 -13.87 0.72
C GLY A 94 -6.73 -12.94 1.70
N VAL A 95 -6.59 -13.34 2.97
CA VAL A 95 -5.76 -12.63 3.95
C VAL A 95 -4.28 -12.63 3.52
N ALA A 96 -3.73 -13.81 3.19
CA ALA A 96 -2.33 -13.93 2.79
C ALA A 96 -1.99 -13.14 1.51
N LEU A 97 -2.89 -13.15 0.53
CA LEU A 97 -2.67 -12.49 -0.75
C LEU A 97 -2.55 -10.97 -0.60
N ILE A 98 -3.34 -10.36 0.29
CA ILE A 98 -3.40 -8.91 0.47
C ILE A 98 -2.43 -8.42 1.55
N MET A 99 -2.17 -9.19 2.61
CA MET A 99 -1.36 -8.70 3.72
C MET A 99 0.13 -8.87 3.47
N ARG A 100 0.91 -7.85 3.80
CA ARG A 100 2.36 -7.82 3.81
C ARG A 100 2.85 -7.43 5.20
N VAL A 101 4.05 -7.89 5.54
CA VAL A 101 4.73 -7.50 6.77
C VAL A 101 6.11 -6.97 6.38
N PRO A 102 6.51 -5.82 6.92
CA PRO A 102 7.79 -5.19 6.62
C PRO A 102 9.00 -6.10 6.87
N GLY A 103 10.02 -5.97 6.03
CA GLY A 103 11.24 -6.78 6.09
C GLY A 103 11.05 -8.24 5.69
N THR A 104 9.92 -8.60 5.07
CA THR A 104 9.82 -9.85 4.30
C THR A 104 10.20 -9.51 2.87
N GLU A 105 11.31 -10.06 2.38
CA GLU A 105 11.78 -9.77 1.03
C GLU A 105 11.42 -10.90 0.07
N HIS A 106 11.45 -10.59 -1.23
CA HIS A 106 11.29 -11.60 -2.24
C HIS A 106 12.45 -12.62 -2.16
N GLY A 107 12.11 -13.91 -2.14
CA GLY A 107 13.09 -15.00 -1.96
C GLY A 107 13.11 -15.59 -0.55
N ASP A 108 12.57 -14.87 0.45
CA ASP A 108 12.45 -15.34 1.83
C ASP A 108 11.29 -16.33 2.04
N TRP A 109 11.23 -17.38 1.22
CA TRP A 109 10.04 -18.23 1.10
C TRP A 109 9.61 -18.91 2.41
N TRP A 110 10.53 -19.14 3.35
CA TRP A 110 10.24 -19.79 4.63
C TRP A 110 10.30 -18.85 5.84
N SER A 111 10.41 -17.53 5.61
CA SER A 111 10.38 -16.55 6.69
C SER A 111 9.04 -16.58 7.44
N THR A 112 9.11 -16.65 8.77
CA THR A 112 7.94 -16.58 9.64
C THR A 112 7.73 -15.18 10.21
N ARG A 113 8.37 -14.17 9.62
CA ARG A 113 8.24 -12.77 10.06
C ARG A 113 6.77 -12.35 10.08
N GLY A 114 6.34 -11.72 11.17
CA GLY A 114 4.95 -11.30 11.35
C GLY A 114 3.92 -12.42 11.38
N TRP A 115 4.32 -13.69 11.59
CA TRP A 115 3.36 -14.81 11.68
C TRP A 115 2.20 -14.58 12.66
N PRO A 116 2.35 -13.90 13.83
CA PRO A 116 1.23 -13.67 14.73
C PRO A 116 0.16 -12.78 14.08
N ILE A 117 0.56 -11.82 13.23
CA ILE A 117 -0.34 -10.94 12.49
C ILE A 117 -1.12 -11.75 11.46
N PHE A 118 -0.44 -12.59 10.67
CA PHE A 118 -1.09 -13.52 9.73
C PHE A 118 -2.08 -14.47 10.41
N ALA A 119 -1.66 -15.10 11.50
CA ALA A 119 -2.50 -15.99 12.28
C ALA A 119 -3.71 -15.26 12.88
N ALA A 120 -3.50 -14.11 13.53
CA ALA A 120 -4.57 -13.34 14.18
C ALA A 120 -5.58 -12.83 13.15
N THR A 121 -5.13 -12.26 12.03
CA THR A 121 -6.01 -11.75 10.97
C THR A 121 -6.82 -12.89 10.34
N ALA A 122 -6.20 -14.04 10.05
CA ALA A 122 -6.90 -15.22 9.54
C ALA A 122 -7.94 -15.76 10.56
N ALA A 123 -7.60 -15.78 11.85
CA ALA A 123 -8.51 -16.20 12.91
C ALA A 123 -9.70 -15.25 13.03
N VAL A 124 -9.47 -13.93 13.10
CA VAL A 124 -10.52 -12.91 13.13
C VAL A 124 -11.41 -13.01 11.90
N ALA A 125 -10.84 -13.21 10.72
CA ALA A 125 -11.60 -13.41 9.49
C ALA A 125 -12.56 -14.59 9.61
N VAL A 126 -12.06 -15.76 10.04
CA VAL A 126 -12.89 -16.96 10.22
C VAL A 126 -13.94 -16.78 11.32
N LEU A 127 -13.59 -16.20 12.47
CA LEU A 127 -14.51 -16.00 13.59
C LEU A 127 -15.63 -14.99 13.23
N SER A 128 -15.30 -13.93 12.50
CA SER A 128 -16.27 -12.91 12.10
C SER A 128 -17.47 -13.50 11.33
N LYS A 129 -17.25 -14.56 10.55
CA LYS A 129 -18.31 -15.23 9.79
C LYS A 129 -19.30 -15.99 10.68
N TYR A 130 -18.92 -16.36 11.90
CA TYR A 130 -19.80 -17.03 12.87
C TYR A 130 -20.52 -16.02 13.76
N VAL A 131 -19.85 -14.94 14.14
CA VAL A 131 -20.40 -13.91 15.03
C VAL A 131 -21.34 -12.96 14.28
N THR A 132 -20.93 -12.47 13.10
CA THR A 132 -21.67 -11.43 12.36
C THR A 132 -22.58 -12.06 11.31
N ARG A 133 -23.78 -12.49 11.72
CA ARG A 133 -24.78 -13.08 10.82
C ARG A 133 -26.12 -12.36 10.87
N ILE A 134 -26.67 -12.07 9.69
CA ILE A 134 -28.04 -11.56 9.54
C ILE A 134 -28.75 -12.41 8.49
N GLY A 135 -29.89 -13.00 8.86
CA GLY A 135 -30.68 -13.87 7.98
C GLY A 135 -29.91 -15.15 7.56
N GLY A 136 -29.10 -15.71 8.46
CA GLY A 136 -28.30 -16.92 8.20
C GLY A 136 -27.09 -16.71 7.27
N ARG A 137 -26.80 -15.48 6.87
CA ARG A 137 -25.66 -15.11 6.01
C ARG A 137 -24.67 -14.25 6.79
N PRO A 138 -23.35 -14.38 6.54
CA PRO A 138 -22.38 -13.41 7.03
C PRO A 138 -22.78 -11.99 6.64
N LEU A 139 -22.64 -11.05 7.58
CA LEU A 139 -22.92 -9.65 7.33
C LEU A 139 -21.76 -9.02 6.56
N LEU A 140 -20.54 -9.23 7.05
CA LEU A 140 -19.30 -8.68 6.50
C LEU A 140 -18.55 -9.71 5.67
N ASN A 141 -17.81 -9.24 4.66
CA ASN A 141 -16.80 -10.06 4.00
C ASN A 141 -15.69 -10.39 5.01
N PRO A 142 -15.47 -11.69 5.33
CA PRO A 142 -14.65 -12.08 6.48
C PRO A 142 -13.19 -11.69 6.34
N SER A 143 -12.57 -11.93 5.19
CA SER A 143 -11.17 -11.55 4.96
C SER A 143 -11.02 -10.05 4.87
N ASN A 144 -11.91 -9.36 4.15
CA ASN A 144 -11.87 -7.90 4.01
C ASN A 144 -11.99 -7.19 5.37
N ALA A 145 -12.99 -7.55 6.18
CA ALA A 145 -13.21 -6.90 7.46
C ALA A 145 -12.04 -7.15 8.44
N ALA A 146 -11.47 -8.36 8.43
CA ALA A 146 -10.30 -8.67 9.25
C ALA A 146 -9.06 -7.89 8.79
N LEU A 147 -8.83 -7.75 7.48
CA LEU A 147 -7.74 -6.95 6.92
C LEU A 147 -7.88 -5.46 7.31
N VAL A 148 -9.07 -4.88 7.20
CA VAL A 148 -9.33 -3.50 7.65
C VAL A 148 -8.98 -3.34 9.13
N VAL A 149 -9.42 -4.26 9.99
CA VAL A 149 -9.08 -4.23 11.41
C VAL A 149 -7.57 -4.36 11.62
N ALA A 150 -6.92 -5.29 10.92
CA ALA A 150 -5.47 -5.49 11.03
C ALA A 150 -4.70 -4.21 10.67
N PHE A 151 -5.01 -3.59 9.54
CA PHE A 151 -4.31 -2.38 9.10
C PHE A 151 -4.58 -1.17 10.01
N LEU A 152 -5.80 -1.04 10.54
CA LEU A 152 -6.11 0.05 11.49
C LEU A 152 -5.46 -0.17 12.86
N VAL A 153 -5.29 -1.41 13.32
CA VAL A 153 -4.72 -1.73 14.64
C VAL A 153 -3.20 -1.75 14.62
N PHE A 154 -2.60 -2.40 13.62
CA PHE A 154 -1.15 -2.56 13.53
C PHE A 154 -0.47 -1.37 12.85
N GLY A 155 -1.21 -0.64 12.00
CA GLY A 155 -0.66 0.45 11.20
C GLY A 155 0.36 -0.04 10.18
N SER A 156 0.81 0.90 9.34
CA SER A 156 1.73 0.65 8.24
C SER A 156 3.14 0.22 8.68
N GLY A 157 3.48 0.43 9.95
CA GLY A 157 4.75 0.00 10.55
C GLY A 157 4.86 -1.52 10.78
N LEU A 158 3.73 -2.24 10.82
CA LEU A 158 3.70 -3.68 11.16
C LEU A 158 2.90 -4.51 10.16
N ALA A 159 1.88 -3.94 9.51
CA ALA A 159 1.07 -4.62 8.52
C ALA A 159 0.71 -3.67 7.39
N ASP A 160 1.05 -4.04 6.16
CA ASP A 160 0.82 -3.24 4.97
C ASP A 160 -0.08 -4.03 4.00
N PRO A 161 -1.08 -3.43 3.35
CA PRO A 161 -1.67 -4.03 2.16
C PRO A 161 -0.60 -4.20 1.06
N GLN A 162 -0.78 -5.21 0.20
CA GLN A 162 -0.03 -5.39 -1.05
C GLN A 162 -0.05 -4.09 -1.87
N ASP A 163 0.86 -3.86 -2.81
CA ASP A 163 0.86 -2.63 -3.63
C ASP A 163 -0.22 -2.63 -4.72
N LEU A 164 -0.74 -1.46 -5.09
CA LEU A 164 -1.70 -1.27 -6.20
C LEU A 164 -1.01 -1.48 -7.54
N TRP A 165 0.27 -1.11 -7.63
CA TRP A 165 1.10 -1.28 -8.81
C TRP A 165 2.02 -2.49 -8.65
N TRP A 166 2.06 -3.36 -9.66
CA TRP A 166 2.76 -4.66 -9.61
C TRP A 166 3.92 -4.75 -10.60
N GLY A 167 4.51 -3.61 -10.97
CA GLY A 167 5.61 -3.58 -11.93
C GLY A 167 5.24 -3.01 -13.31
N PRO A 168 6.27 -2.72 -14.13
CA PRO A 168 6.09 -2.36 -15.52
C PRO A 168 5.48 -3.52 -16.32
N TRP A 169 5.04 -3.22 -17.54
CA TRP A 169 4.41 -4.22 -18.38
C TRP A 169 5.38 -5.35 -18.74
N SER A 170 5.00 -6.58 -18.42
CA SER A 170 5.79 -7.78 -18.70
C SER A 170 4.88 -8.96 -19.09
N PRO A 171 5.41 -10.00 -19.75
CA PRO A 171 4.64 -11.21 -20.05
C PRO A 171 4.03 -11.86 -18.79
N GLY A 172 4.75 -11.80 -17.66
CA GLY A 172 4.29 -12.29 -16.36
C GLY A 172 3.09 -11.51 -15.82
N LEU A 173 3.18 -10.18 -15.86
CA LEU A 173 2.09 -9.31 -15.45
C LEU A 173 0.88 -9.47 -16.38
N ALA A 174 1.09 -9.57 -17.69
CA ALA A 174 0.05 -9.82 -18.68
C ALA A 174 -0.69 -11.15 -18.43
N LEU A 175 0.06 -12.23 -18.16
CA LEU A 175 -0.51 -13.53 -17.79
C LEU A 175 -1.32 -13.42 -16.49
N THR A 176 -0.83 -12.66 -15.51
CA THR A 176 -1.51 -12.46 -14.23
C THR A 176 -2.84 -11.74 -14.41
N TYR A 177 -2.87 -10.65 -15.20
CA TYR A 177 -4.11 -9.99 -15.59
C TYR A 177 -5.06 -10.95 -16.32
N ALA A 178 -4.57 -11.77 -17.25
CA ALA A 178 -5.38 -12.74 -17.96
C ALA A 178 -6.04 -13.74 -16.98
N VAL A 179 -5.27 -14.28 -16.03
CA VAL A 179 -5.78 -15.19 -14.99
C VAL A 179 -6.88 -14.52 -14.16
N ILE A 180 -6.64 -13.28 -13.68
CA ILE A 180 -7.60 -12.54 -12.85
C ILE A 180 -8.86 -12.19 -13.64
N VAL A 181 -8.72 -11.60 -14.83
CA VAL A 181 -9.84 -11.08 -15.63
C VAL A 181 -10.66 -12.23 -16.22
N ILE A 182 -10.03 -13.23 -16.83
CA ILE A 182 -10.75 -14.37 -17.42
C ILE A 182 -11.43 -15.18 -16.31
N GLY A 183 -10.70 -15.47 -15.23
CA GLY A 183 -11.24 -16.19 -14.08
C GLY A 183 -12.40 -15.44 -13.42
N GLY A 184 -12.21 -14.15 -13.16
CA GLY A 184 -13.19 -13.25 -12.56
C GLY A 184 -14.46 -13.09 -13.40
N LEU A 185 -14.32 -12.84 -14.72
CA LEU A 185 -15.46 -12.75 -15.64
C LEU A 185 -16.22 -14.08 -15.75
N THR A 186 -15.50 -15.20 -15.81
CA THR A 186 -16.11 -16.53 -15.86
C THR A 186 -16.96 -16.80 -14.62
N MET A 187 -16.41 -16.50 -13.43
CA MET A 187 -17.12 -16.66 -12.17
C MET A 187 -18.32 -15.72 -12.07
N THR A 188 -18.12 -14.46 -12.45
CA THR A 188 -19.17 -13.42 -12.47
C THR A 188 -20.33 -13.81 -13.39
N ARG A 189 -20.05 -14.40 -14.55
CA ARG A 189 -21.07 -14.92 -15.48
C ARG A 189 -21.79 -16.12 -14.88
N ARG A 190 -21.05 -17.11 -14.36
CA ARG A 190 -21.61 -18.34 -13.77
C ARG A 190 -22.57 -18.04 -12.61
N LEU A 191 -22.25 -17.04 -11.80
CA LEU A 191 -23.05 -16.65 -10.63
C LEU A 191 -24.00 -15.46 -10.87
N ARG A 192 -24.07 -14.94 -12.10
CA ARG A 192 -24.90 -13.78 -12.47
C ARG A 192 -24.59 -12.52 -11.65
N LEU A 193 -23.32 -12.32 -11.28
CA LEU A 193 -22.83 -11.20 -10.49
C LEU A 193 -22.46 -9.97 -11.33
N HIS A 194 -22.61 -10.04 -12.66
CA HIS A 194 -22.38 -8.91 -13.56
C HIS A 194 -23.24 -7.69 -13.23
N ARG A 195 -24.37 -7.92 -12.54
CA ARG A 195 -25.25 -6.89 -11.98
C ARG A 195 -24.59 -6.01 -10.90
N ILE A 196 -23.48 -6.45 -10.31
CA ILE A 196 -22.66 -5.71 -9.34
C ILE A 196 -21.42 -5.15 -10.04
N VAL A 197 -20.73 -5.98 -10.84
CA VAL A 197 -19.47 -5.66 -11.49
C VAL A 197 -19.56 -4.41 -12.37
N TRP A 198 -20.54 -4.34 -13.28
CA TRP A 198 -20.64 -3.21 -14.21
C TRP A 198 -21.01 -1.90 -13.51
N PRO A 199 -22.02 -1.87 -12.61
CA PRO A 199 -22.32 -0.65 -11.87
C PRO A 199 -21.15 -0.18 -10.99
N PHE A 200 -20.41 -1.10 -10.36
CA PHE A 200 -19.21 -0.75 -9.62
C PHE A 200 -18.14 -0.13 -10.53
N LEU A 201 -17.71 -0.82 -11.60
CA LEU A 201 -16.61 -0.36 -12.46
C LEU A 201 -16.89 1.02 -13.08
N ILE A 202 -18.09 1.21 -13.63
CA ILE A 202 -18.48 2.47 -14.28
C ILE A 202 -18.53 3.60 -13.25
N THR A 203 -19.14 3.37 -12.09
CA THR A 203 -19.28 4.39 -11.04
C THR A 203 -17.94 4.70 -10.40
N TYR A 204 -17.14 3.68 -10.10
CA TYR A 204 -15.83 3.82 -9.47
C TYR A 204 -14.89 4.60 -10.37
N GLY A 205 -14.74 4.18 -11.64
CA GLY A 205 -13.91 4.88 -12.61
C GLY A 205 -14.35 6.32 -12.84
N ALA A 206 -15.66 6.59 -12.92
CA ALA A 206 -16.17 7.95 -13.07
C ALA A 206 -15.95 8.81 -11.79
N ALA A 207 -16.21 8.26 -10.61
CA ALA A 207 -16.05 8.97 -9.35
C ALA A 207 -14.59 9.27 -9.04
N THR A 208 -13.69 8.30 -9.23
CA THR A 208 -12.25 8.53 -9.08
C THR A 208 -11.72 9.45 -10.18
N ALA A 209 -12.29 9.47 -11.39
CA ALA A 209 -11.90 10.46 -12.41
C ALA A 209 -12.19 11.88 -11.94
N VAL A 210 -13.31 12.11 -11.25
CA VAL A 210 -13.62 13.42 -10.64
C VAL A 210 -12.59 13.78 -9.56
N VAL A 211 -12.18 12.82 -8.73
CA VAL A 211 -11.12 13.02 -7.72
C VAL A 211 -9.79 13.36 -8.39
N ALA A 212 -9.43 12.66 -9.45
CA ALA A 212 -8.22 12.93 -10.22
C ALA A 212 -8.22 14.32 -10.86
N LEU A 213 -9.36 14.74 -11.42
CA LEU A 213 -9.55 16.08 -12.00
C LEU A 213 -9.40 17.21 -10.98
N SER A 214 -9.55 16.92 -9.68
CA SER A 214 -9.32 17.89 -8.61
C SER A 214 -7.85 18.10 -8.24
N GLY A 215 -6.92 17.39 -8.89
CA GLY A 215 -5.48 17.47 -8.59
C GLY A 215 -5.03 16.57 -7.46
N HIS A 216 -5.85 15.57 -7.10
CA HIS A 216 -5.53 14.63 -6.03
C HIS A 216 -4.19 13.90 -6.28
N SER A 217 -3.48 13.64 -5.18
CA SER A 217 -2.16 13.02 -5.17
C SER A 217 -2.05 12.02 -4.02
N MET A 218 -1.23 10.99 -4.21
CA MET A 218 -0.81 10.10 -3.13
C MET A 218 0.68 9.78 -3.24
N THR A 219 1.33 9.54 -2.12
CA THR A 219 2.67 8.94 -2.09
C THR A 219 2.58 7.41 -2.07
N ALA A 220 3.55 6.76 -2.68
CA ALA A 220 3.60 5.30 -2.79
C ALA A 220 5.05 4.81 -2.67
N ARG A 221 5.25 3.63 -2.08
CA ARG A 221 6.59 3.09 -1.80
C ARG A 221 7.34 2.58 -3.04
N TRP A 222 6.65 2.53 -4.18
CA TRP A 222 7.16 2.12 -5.49
C TRP A 222 7.29 3.30 -6.47
N HIS A 223 7.11 4.54 -6.02
CA HIS A 223 7.17 5.73 -6.88
C HIS A 223 7.96 6.86 -6.20
N VAL A 224 8.90 7.47 -6.93
CA VAL A 224 9.61 8.66 -6.48
C VAL A 224 8.69 9.88 -6.61
N GLY A 225 8.45 10.58 -5.51
CA GLY A 225 7.51 11.70 -5.46
C GLY A 225 6.03 11.27 -5.54
N PRO A 226 5.09 12.24 -5.52
CA PRO A 226 3.66 11.96 -5.50
C PRO A 226 3.15 11.44 -6.85
N VAL A 227 2.26 10.44 -6.80
CA VAL A 227 1.45 10.00 -7.95
C VAL A 227 0.24 10.91 -8.04
N THR A 228 0.14 11.72 -9.10
CA THR A 228 -0.85 12.80 -9.22
C THR A 228 -1.87 12.57 -10.33
N GLY A 229 -3.05 13.20 -10.20
CA GLY A 229 -4.02 13.39 -11.27
C GLY A 229 -4.37 12.13 -12.05
N TRP A 230 -4.13 12.13 -13.36
CA TRP A 230 -4.50 11.00 -14.23
C TRP A 230 -3.62 9.77 -14.05
N ALA A 231 -2.36 9.93 -13.62
CA ALA A 231 -1.50 8.80 -13.27
C ALA A 231 -2.06 8.08 -12.05
N TRP A 232 -2.50 8.83 -11.02
CA TRP A 232 -3.19 8.27 -9.86
C TRP A 232 -4.46 7.52 -10.29
N TRP A 233 -5.28 8.13 -11.14
CA TRP A 233 -6.51 7.51 -11.64
C TRP A 233 -6.24 6.17 -12.33
N TRP A 234 -5.25 6.14 -13.21
CA TRP A 234 -4.87 4.93 -13.94
C TRP A 234 -4.45 3.82 -12.98
N VAL A 235 -3.60 4.15 -12.00
CA VAL A 235 -3.12 3.18 -11.00
C VAL A 235 -4.30 2.61 -10.19
N VAL A 236 -5.17 3.46 -9.65
CA VAL A 236 -6.27 2.98 -8.79
C VAL A 236 -7.37 2.24 -9.55
N VAL A 237 -7.58 2.53 -10.85
CA VAL A 237 -8.62 1.90 -11.69
C VAL A 237 -8.13 0.64 -12.39
N ALA A 238 -6.89 0.64 -12.87
CA ALA A 238 -6.33 -0.48 -13.63
C ALA A 238 -5.60 -1.51 -12.75
N SER A 239 -5.39 -1.23 -11.45
CA SER A 239 -4.61 -2.11 -10.57
C SER A 239 -5.09 -3.58 -10.58
N PRO A 240 -4.16 -4.56 -10.59
CA PRO A 240 -4.52 -5.97 -10.46
C PRO A 240 -5.25 -6.24 -9.14
N GLU A 241 -4.89 -5.51 -8.09
CA GLU A 241 -5.52 -5.66 -6.79
C GLU A 241 -6.98 -5.18 -6.77
N LEU A 242 -7.32 -4.07 -7.44
CA LEU A 242 -8.73 -3.68 -7.59
C LEU A 242 -9.52 -4.78 -8.30
N LEU A 243 -8.95 -5.43 -9.32
CA LEU A 243 -9.62 -6.51 -10.03
C LEU A 243 -9.85 -7.73 -9.13
N ILE A 244 -8.85 -8.11 -8.32
CA ILE A 244 -8.99 -9.18 -7.32
C ILE A 244 -10.06 -8.80 -6.29
N PHE A 245 -10.01 -7.57 -5.78
CA PHE A 245 -10.99 -7.04 -4.84
C PHE A 245 -12.40 -7.07 -5.42
N LEU A 246 -12.58 -6.63 -6.65
CA LEU A 246 -13.84 -6.64 -7.37
C LEU A 246 -14.39 -8.06 -7.53
N PHE A 247 -13.61 -8.97 -8.10
CA PHE A 247 -14.09 -10.31 -8.46
C PHE A 247 -14.20 -11.28 -7.27
N PHE A 248 -13.42 -11.08 -6.20
CA PHE A 248 -13.34 -12.05 -5.09
C PHE A 248 -13.78 -11.50 -3.74
N MET A 249 -13.87 -10.18 -3.56
CA MET A 249 -14.36 -9.59 -2.32
C MET A 249 -15.69 -8.85 -2.48
N ILE A 250 -15.78 -7.88 -3.40
CA ILE A 250 -17.02 -7.12 -3.66
C ILE A 250 -18.12 -8.08 -4.14
N THR A 251 -17.79 -9.00 -5.05
CA THR A 251 -18.74 -9.97 -5.58
C THR A 251 -18.83 -11.28 -4.80
N ASP A 252 -18.42 -11.31 -3.53
CA ASP A 252 -18.56 -12.50 -2.69
C ASP A 252 -20.06 -12.85 -2.44
N PRO A 253 -20.59 -13.98 -2.95
CA PRO A 253 -22.03 -14.27 -2.94
C PRO A 253 -22.72 -14.30 -1.57
N PRO A 254 -22.11 -14.85 -0.50
CA PRO A 254 -22.66 -14.80 0.84
C PRO A 254 -22.90 -13.37 1.33
N THR A 255 -22.03 -12.42 0.97
CA THR A 255 -22.02 -11.07 1.52
C THR A 255 -22.58 -9.99 0.60
N ALA A 256 -22.59 -10.21 -0.71
CA ALA A 256 -23.16 -9.28 -1.69
C ALA A 256 -24.70 -9.19 -1.66
N ALA A 257 -25.25 -8.05 -2.08
CA ALA A 257 -26.70 -7.86 -2.18
C ALA A 257 -27.36 -8.73 -3.27
N LYS A 258 -28.59 -9.18 -3.00
CA LYS A 258 -29.41 -9.94 -3.95
C LYS A 258 -30.18 -9.04 -4.93
N GLY A 259 -30.81 -9.67 -5.94
CA GLY A 259 -31.59 -8.98 -6.96
C GLY A 259 -30.74 -8.23 -8.00
N ARG A 260 -31.33 -7.86 -9.14
CA ARG A 260 -30.66 -7.03 -10.16
C ARG A 260 -30.48 -5.61 -9.67
N VAL A 261 -31.54 -5.02 -9.13
CA VAL A 261 -31.53 -3.65 -8.62
C VAL A 261 -30.69 -3.57 -7.33
N GLY A 262 -30.91 -4.49 -6.39
CA GLY A 262 -30.14 -4.52 -5.13
C GLY A 262 -28.64 -4.71 -5.35
N GLY A 263 -28.25 -5.60 -6.27
CA GLY A 263 -26.86 -5.77 -6.68
C GLY A 263 -26.25 -4.50 -7.33
N ALA A 264 -27.00 -3.81 -8.19
CA ALA A 264 -26.52 -2.58 -8.80
C ALA A 264 -26.34 -1.45 -7.79
N VAL A 265 -27.32 -1.25 -6.90
CA VAL A 265 -27.25 -0.26 -5.81
C VAL A 265 -26.06 -0.55 -4.89
N TYR A 266 -25.84 -1.82 -4.55
CA TYR A 266 -24.69 -2.24 -3.77
C TYR A 266 -23.37 -1.89 -4.47
N GLY A 267 -23.20 -2.24 -5.75
CA GLY A 267 -21.99 -1.91 -6.51
C GLY A 267 -21.73 -0.40 -6.60
N VAL A 268 -22.77 0.40 -6.85
CA VAL A 268 -22.70 1.87 -6.86
C VAL A 268 -22.31 2.41 -5.48
N ALA A 269 -22.91 1.90 -4.41
CA ALA A 269 -22.62 2.35 -3.05
C ALA A 269 -21.17 2.05 -2.64
N VAL A 270 -20.64 0.86 -2.95
CA VAL A 270 -19.22 0.55 -2.69
C VAL A 270 -18.32 1.51 -3.47
N ALA A 271 -18.61 1.73 -4.76
CA ALA A 271 -17.82 2.62 -5.62
C ALA A 271 -17.77 4.06 -5.11
N LEU A 272 -18.93 4.65 -4.77
CA LEU A 272 -19.01 6.02 -4.27
C LEU A 272 -18.37 6.18 -2.89
N THR A 273 -18.57 5.20 -2.00
CA THR A 273 -17.95 5.21 -0.67
C THR A 273 -16.44 5.08 -0.78
N ALA A 274 -15.94 4.19 -1.65
CA ALA A 274 -14.51 4.04 -1.90
C ALA A 274 -13.89 5.33 -2.44
N ALA A 275 -14.45 5.90 -3.50
CA ALA A 275 -13.94 7.14 -4.08
C ALA A 275 -13.96 8.30 -3.06
N ALA A 276 -15.03 8.42 -2.26
CA ALA A 276 -15.13 9.46 -1.24
C ALA A 276 -14.10 9.31 -0.11
N LEU A 277 -13.87 8.08 0.37
CA LEU A 277 -12.86 7.83 1.40
C LEU A 277 -11.45 8.00 0.86
N MET A 278 -11.17 7.52 -0.36
CA MET A 278 -9.87 7.63 -1.03
C MET A 278 -9.49 9.08 -1.31
N ALA A 279 -10.45 9.93 -1.67
CA ALA A 279 -10.20 11.36 -1.93
C ALA A 279 -9.55 12.10 -0.75
N ALA A 280 -9.75 11.60 0.48
CA ALA A 280 -9.17 12.17 1.70
C ALA A 280 -7.82 11.56 2.11
N GLN A 281 -7.24 10.66 1.31
CA GLN A 281 -6.00 9.94 1.67
C GLN A 281 -4.80 10.43 0.86
N GLY A 282 -3.67 10.67 1.51
CA GLY A 282 -2.42 11.11 0.86
C GLY A 282 -1.38 10.01 0.67
N THR A 283 -1.65 8.78 1.12
CA THR A 283 -0.73 7.63 0.99
C THR A 283 -1.44 6.45 0.37
N GLU A 284 -0.69 5.59 -0.31
CA GLU A 284 -1.21 4.34 -0.85
C GLU A 284 -1.79 3.46 0.26
N PHE A 285 -1.09 3.28 1.39
CA PHE A 285 -1.58 2.54 2.55
C PHE A 285 -3.00 2.97 2.94
N ALA A 286 -3.21 4.26 3.16
CA ALA A 286 -4.49 4.79 3.61
C ALA A 286 -5.55 4.71 2.51
N THR A 287 -5.16 4.91 1.24
CA THR A 287 -6.03 4.73 0.06
C THR A 287 -6.57 3.31 -0.01
N LYS A 288 -5.74 2.30 0.27
CA LYS A 288 -6.14 0.89 0.26
C LYS A 288 -7.01 0.54 1.46
N VAL A 289 -6.66 1.02 2.64
CA VAL A 289 -7.52 0.88 3.83
C VAL A 289 -8.89 1.52 3.60
N ALA A 290 -8.95 2.67 2.92
CA ALA A 290 -10.19 3.33 2.52
C ALA A 290 -11.02 2.48 1.53
N LEU A 291 -10.38 1.87 0.53
CA LEU A 291 -11.04 0.96 -0.42
C LEU A 291 -11.65 -0.27 0.27
N LEU A 292 -10.87 -0.96 1.12
CA LEU A 292 -11.33 -2.12 1.89
C LEU A 292 -12.39 -1.71 2.94
N GLY A 293 -12.22 -0.54 3.56
CA GLY A 293 -13.15 0.05 4.51
C GLY A 293 -14.51 0.35 3.89
N ALA A 294 -14.53 0.87 2.66
CA ALA A 294 -15.76 1.12 1.91
C ALA A 294 -16.60 -0.14 1.73
N LEU A 295 -15.99 -1.27 1.37
CA LEU A 295 -16.70 -2.55 1.29
C LEU A 295 -17.23 -2.98 2.66
N THR A 296 -16.46 -2.84 3.73
CA THR A 296 -16.91 -3.18 5.10
C THR A 296 -18.14 -2.36 5.50
N LEU A 297 -18.12 -1.05 5.27
CA LEU A 297 -19.24 -0.15 5.58
C LEU A 297 -20.50 -0.51 4.77
N VAL A 298 -20.33 -0.74 3.46
CA VAL A 298 -21.48 -1.06 2.60
C VAL A 298 -22.03 -2.46 2.90
N CYS A 299 -21.18 -3.45 3.18
CA CYS A 299 -21.61 -4.77 3.67
C CYS A 299 -22.43 -4.64 4.96
N ALA A 300 -22.00 -3.82 5.92
CA ALA A 300 -22.76 -3.55 7.14
C ALA A 300 -24.15 -2.95 6.86
N SER A 301 -24.26 -2.07 5.86
CA SER A 301 -25.53 -1.48 5.41
C SER A 301 -26.36 -2.36 4.46
N ARG A 302 -25.85 -3.52 4.01
CA ARG A 302 -26.53 -4.41 3.05
C ARG A 302 -27.98 -4.74 3.44
N PRO A 303 -28.32 -5.05 4.70
CA PRO A 303 -29.72 -5.35 5.07
C PRO A 303 -30.68 -4.20 4.73
N LEU A 304 -30.21 -2.95 4.80
CA LEU A 304 -30.99 -1.78 4.39
C LEU A 304 -31.18 -1.74 2.87
N ILE A 305 -30.10 -1.99 2.11
CA ILE A 305 -30.16 -2.08 0.64
C ILE A 305 -31.16 -3.16 0.21
N GLU A 306 -31.08 -4.36 0.79
CA GLU A 306 -31.98 -5.47 0.47
C GLU A 306 -33.44 -5.21 0.90
N ARG A 307 -33.66 -4.43 1.99
CA ARG A 307 -35.00 -4.05 2.43
C ARG A 307 -35.70 -3.05 1.49
N PHE A 308 -34.93 -2.19 0.84
CA PHE A 308 -35.46 -1.15 -0.04
C PHE A 308 -35.44 -1.53 -1.53
N ALA A 309 -34.65 -2.53 -1.90
CA ALA A 309 -34.64 -3.08 -3.24
C ALA A 309 -35.89 -3.95 -3.51
N PRO A 310 -36.35 -4.03 -4.77
CA PRO A 310 -37.33 -5.02 -5.19
C PRO A 310 -36.92 -6.44 -4.82
N GLU A 311 -37.91 -7.29 -4.58
CA GLU A 311 -37.65 -8.71 -4.33
C GLU A 311 -36.93 -9.34 -5.53
N PRO A 312 -35.88 -10.16 -5.31
CA PRO A 312 -35.12 -10.75 -6.40
C PRO A 312 -36.02 -11.56 -7.36
N GLY A 313 -36.06 -11.14 -8.64
CA GLY A 313 -36.87 -11.79 -9.66
C GLY A 313 -38.31 -11.31 -9.79
N ALA A 314 -38.75 -10.32 -8.99
CA ALA A 314 -40.01 -9.64 -9.20
C ALA A 314 -40.03 -8.83 -10.51
N GLY A 315 -41.22 -8.50 -11.04
CA GLY A 315 -41.36 -7.78 -12.31
C GLY A 315 -40.76 -6.37 -12.30
N ASP A 316 -40.63 -5.77 -11.12
CA ASP A 316 -39.97 -4.49 -10.83
C ASP A 316 -38.47 -4.62 -10.47
N ASP A 317 -37.90 -5.83 -10.44
CA ASP A 317 -36.45 -6.08 -10.34
C ASP A 317 -35.76 -5.85 -11.71
N THR A 318 -36.03 -4.70 -12.31
CA THR A 318 -35.39 -4.24 -13.54
C THR A 318 -34.89 -2.81 -13.38
N LEU A 319 -33.66 -2.55 -13.83
CA LEU A 319 -33.05 -1.21 -13.78
C LEU A 319 -33.92 -0.16 -14.47
N ARG A 320 -34.61 -0.53 -15.55
CA ARG A 320 -35.54 0.35 -16.27
C ARG A 320 -36.77 0.71 -15.44
N SER A 321 -37.35 -0.24 -14.70
CA SER A 321 -38.47 0.07 -13.80
C SER A 321 -38.05 0.89 -12.59
N ALA A 322 -36.87 0.61 -12.02
CA ALA A 322 -36.26 1.43 -10.96
C ALA A 322 -36.01 2.87 -11.44
N ALA A 323 -35.40 3.06 -12.62
CA ALA A 323 -35.17 4.36 -13.23
C ALA A 323 -36.47 5.11 -13.54
N ARG A 324 -37.51 4.44 -14.04
CA ARG A 324 -38.85 5.05 -14.22
C ARG A 324 -39.49 5.43 -12.88
N HIS A 325 -39.32 4.63 -11.84
CA HIS A 325 -39.80 4.96 -10.50
C HIS A 325 -39.08 6.17 -9.92
N ILE A 326 -37.77 6.31 -10.16
CA ILE A 326 -36.99 7.50 -9.81
C ILE A 326 -37.52 8.71 -10.59
N ALA A 327 -37.56 8.62 -11.91
CA ALA A 327 -37.99 9.73 -12.78
C ALA A 327 -39.43 10.20 -12.49
N ARG A 328 -40.34 9.30 -12.10
CA ARG A 328 -41.71 9.64 -11.72
C ARG A 328 -41.85 10.16 -10.28
N ARG A 329 -40.83 10.01 -9.43
CA ARG A 329 -40.86 10.38 -8.01
C ARG A 329 -39.95 11.55 -7.64
N VAL A 330 -39.20 12.11 -8.59
CA VAL A 330 -38.68 13.49 -8.49
C VAL A 330 -39.85 14.48 -8.70
N SER A 331 -40.86 14.39 -7.84
CA SER A 331 -41.89 15.40 -7.63
C SER A 331 -41.74 15.90 -6.19
N PRO A 332 -41.74 17.21 -5.92
CA PRO A 332 -41.19 17.78 -4.68
C PRO A 332 -41.98 17.46 -3.39
N ALA A 333 -43.07 16.70 -3.47
CA ALA A 333 -44.07 16.68 -2.42
C ALA A 333 -43.86 15.61 -1.33
N HIS A 334 -43.29 14.42 -1.61
CA HIS A 334 -43.22 13.34 -0.61
C HIS A 334 -42.05 12.35 -0.85
N PRO A 335 -40.85 12.57 -0.29
CA PRO A 335 -39.77 11.59 -0.37
C PRO A 335 -40.07 10.37 0.51
N ARG A 336 -40.05 9.16 -0.07
CA ARG A 336 -40.06 7.90 0.69
C ARG A 336 -38.65 7.58 1.20
N PRO A 337 -38.51 6.96 2.40
CA PRO A 337 -37.22 6.78 3.08
C PRO A 337 -36.17 5.96 2.31
N ALA A 338 -36.60 5.07 1.40
CA ALA A 338 -35.73 4.29 0.53
C ALA A 338 -34.83 5.15 -0.39
N PHE A 339 -35.36 6.28 -0.87
CA PHE A 339 -34.63 7.19 -1.75
C PHE A 339 -33.90 8.29 -0.98
N ALA A 340 -34.36 8.61 0.24
CA ALA A 340 -33.62 9.46 1.16
C ALA A 340 -32.28 8.83 1.56
N GLY A 341 -32.20 7.50 1.72
CA GLY A 341 -30.94 6.81 2.02
C GLY A 341 -29.92 6.84 0.86
N LEU A 342 -30.36 6.58 -0.38
CA LEU A 342 -29.48 6.63 -1.56
C LEU A 342 -29.07 8.06 -1.92
N ALA A 343 -30.00 9.02 -1.80
CA ALA A 343 -29.72 10.43 -1.96
C ALA A 343 -28.83 10.95 -0.84
N ALA A 344 -28.99 10.50 0.41
CA ALA A 344 -28.12 10.87 1.52
C ALA A 344 -26.73 10.27 1.39
N VAL A 345 -26.57 9.01 0.95
CA VAL A 345 -25.25 8.45 0.64
C VAL A 345 -24.63 9.18 -0.54
N ALA A 346 -25.36 9.47 -1.61
CA ALA A 346 -24.84 10.25 -2.74
C ALA A 346 -24.54 11.72 -2.39
N LEU A 347 -25.31 12.36 -1.51
CA LEU A 347 -25.07 13.73 -1.01
C LEU A 347 -23.93 13.77 -0.02
N VAL A 348 -23.86 12.82 0.91
CA VAL A 348 -22.75 12.71 1.86
C VAL A 348 -21.49 12.38 1.10
N SER A 349 -21.46 11.34 0.26
CA SER A 349 -20.33 11.01 -0.60
C SER A 349 -19.98 12.15 -1.57
N GLY A 350 -20.95 12.86 -2.14
CA GLY A 350 -20.70 14.03 -2.98
C GLY A 350 -20.08 15.20 -2.20
N ALA A 351 -20.54 15.44 -0.97
CA ALA A 351 -19.97 16.44 -0.07
C ALA A 351 -18.58 16.03 0.45
N THR A 352 -18.34 14.76 0.80
CA THR A 352 -17.00 14.27 1.15
C THR A 352 -16.07 14.22 -0.04
N LEU A 353 -16.56 13.98 -1.27
CA LEU A 353 -15.75 14.09 -2.48
C LEU A 353 -15.33 15.54 -2.72
N LEU A 354 -16.23 16.52 -2.51
CA LEU A 354 -15.91 17.95 -2.64
C LEU A 354 -14.99 18.47 -1.51
N VAL A 355 -15.16 17.98 -0.28
CA VAL A 355 -14.31 18.37 0.87
C VAL A 355 -12.96 17.64 0.83
N GLY A 356 -12.94 16.34 0.52
CA GLY A 356 -11.73 15.52 0.38
C GLY A 356 -10.83 16.00 -0.76
N ALA A 357 -11.43 16.37 -1.89
CA ALA A 357 -10.74 17.03 -3.00
C ALA A 357 -10.10 18.38 -2.62
N GLY A 358 -10.66 19.09 -1.63
CA GLY A 358 -10.09 20.33 -1.10
C GLY A 358 -9.05 20.14 0.01
N THR A 359 -8.99 18.96 0.63
CA THR A 359 -8.03 18.63 1.70
C THR A 359 -6.88 17.73 1.24
N GLY A 360 -6.99 17.09 0.08
CA GLY A 360 -5.85 16.41 -0.55
C GLY A 360 -4.75 17.43 -0.79
N GLN A 361 -3.61 17.23 -0.15
CA GLN A 361 -2.48 18.17 -0.09
C GLN A 361 -2.00 18.55 -1.50
N GLY A 362 -2.62 19.57 -2.08
CA GLY A 362 -2.08 20.39 -3.14
C GLY A 362 -1.08 21.38 -2.53
N GLN A 363 0.03 20.87 -2.03
CA GLN A 363 1.23 21.65 -1.83
C GLN A 363 2.36 20.95 -2.57
N SER A 364 2.40 21.17 -3.88
CA SER A 364 3.71 21.46 -4.44
C SER A 364 4.22 22.66 -3.63
N PRO A 365 5.43 22.63 -3.05
CA PRO A 365 6.06 23.87 -2.65
C PRO A 365 6.02 24.72 -3.92
N THR A 366 5.38 25.88 -3.86
CA THR A 366 5.63 26.91 -4.84
C THR A 366 7.13 27.16 -4.77
N GLY A 367 7.88 26.49 -5.65
CA GLY A 367 9.21 26.92 -5.99
C GLY A 367 9.05 28.38 -6.35
N VAL A 368 9.63 29.24 -5.54
CA VAL A 368 9.93 30.58 -6.03
C VAL A 368 10.75 30.32 -7.28
N ASP A 369 10.32 30.80 -8.45
CA ASP A 369 11.12 30.75 -9.67
C ASP A 369 12.36 31.62 -9.43
N VAL A 370 13.35 31.05 -8.74
CA VAL A 370 14.66 31.64 -8.50
C VAL A 370 15.49 31.26 -9.71
N GLU A 371 16.02 32.27 -10.40
CA GLU A 371 16.88 32.08 -11.56
C GLU A 371 18.14 31.30 -11.16
N ARG A 372 18.36 30.14 -11.79
CA ARG A 372 19.51 29.27 -11.53
C ARG A 372 20.76 29.85 -12.21
N PRO A 373 21.83 30.17 -11.47
CA PRO A 373 23.07 30.69 -12.06
C PRO A 373 23.74 29.69 -13.00
N ASP A 374 24.31 30.18 -14.12
CA ASP A 374 25.14 29.34 -15.00
C ASP A 374 26.54 29.17 -14.42
N VAL A 375 26.78 27.97 -13.88
CA VAL A 375 28.06 27.57 -13.26
C VAL A 375 28.83 26.56 -14.11
N ALA A 376 28.40 26.28 -15.35
CA ALA A 376 28.98 25.21 -16.17
C ALA A 376 30.48 25.39 -16.43
N ALA A 377 30.97 26.64 -16.47
CA ALA A 377 32.39 26.95 -16.65
C ALA A 377 33.23 26.74 -15.37
N LEU A 378 32.60 26.66 -14.21
CA LEU A 378 33.25 26.41 -12.91
C LEU A 378 33.28 24.92 -12.56
N ILE A 379 32.35 24.14 -13.14
CA ILE A 379 32.34 22.69 -13.02
C ILE A 379 33.47 22.12 -13.89
N GLY A 380 34.30 21.26 -13.31
CA GLY A 380 35.34 20.53 -14.04
C GLY A 380 34.77 19.44 -14.94
N ASP A 381 35.61 18.47 -15.32
CA ASP A 381 35.13 17.28 -16.03
C ASP A 381 34.17 16.49 -15.12
N LEU A 382 33.01 16.12 -15.65
CA LEU A 382 32.04 15.28 -14.94
C LEU A 382 32.59 13.84 -14.78
N PRO A 383 32.26 13.17 -13.67
CA PRO A 383 32.72 11.81 -13.39
C PRO A 383 32.11 10.79 -14.36
N GLU A 384 32.68 9.58 -14.38
CA GLU A 384 32.00 8.45 -15.00
C GLU A 384 30.72 8.13 -14.22
N VAL A 385 29.60 8.04 -14.94
CA VAL A 385 28.27 7.80 -14.35
C VAL A 385 27.83 6.37 -14.63
N SER A 386 27.53 5.62 -13.59
CA SER A 386 26.83 4.33 -13.68
C SER A 386 25.37 4.48 -13.26
N LEU A 387 24.50 3.63 -13.81
CA LEU A 387 23.08 3.59 -13.49
C LEU A 387 22.73 2.23 -12.91
N ASP A 388 22.25 2.22 -11.66
CA ASP A 388 21.70 1.02 -11.04
C ASP A 388 20.45 0.57 -11.82
N PRO A 389 20.40 -0.68 -12.32
CA PRO A 389 19.22 -1.22 -13.00
C PRO A 389 17.91 -1.08 -12.20
N ALA A 390 17.97 -1.06 -10.87
CA ALA A 390 16.81 -0.93 -10.00
C ALA A 390 16.10 0.44 -10.14
N VAL A 391 16.79 1.47 -10.64
CA VAL A 391 16.17 2.78 -10.91
C VAL A 391 15.09 2.66 -11.97
N ALA A 392 15.30 1.83 -13.00
CA ALA A 392 14.34 1.64 -14.08
C ALA A 392 13.04 0.95 -13.62
N ASP A 393 13.11 0.19 -12.52
CA ASP A 393 11.93 -0.44 -11.91
C ASP A 393 11.05 0.57 -11.18
N VAL A 394 11.64 1.63 -10.62
CA VAL A 394 10.91 2.67 -9.85
C VAL A 394 10.54 3.87 -10.73
N ILE A 395 11.39 4.22 -11.69
CA ILE A 395 11.18 5.34 -12.63
C ILE A 395 11.20 4.78 -14.07
N PRO A 396 10.03 4.40 -14.62
CA PRO A 396 9.97 3.82 -15.95
C PRO A 396 10.52 4.75 -17.03
N GLY A 397 11.43 4.23 -17.86
CA GLY A 397 12.06 4.99 -18.94
C GLY A 397 13.16 5.95 -18.47
N PHE A 398 13.66 5.79 -17.23
CA PHE A 398 14.92 6.38 -16.81
C PHE A 398 16.08 5.64 -17.49
N ASP A 399 16.92 6.38 -18.20
CA ASP A 399 18.03 5.85 -19.00
C ASP A 399 19.36 6.49 -18.59
N GLN A 400 20.45 6.01 -19.19
CA GLN A 400 21.80 6.48 -18.90
C GLN A 400 21.97 7.99 -19.14
N ALA A 401 21.34 8.54 -20.18
CA ALA A 401 21.42 9.97 -20.49
C ALA A 401 20.76 10.84 -19.40
N ARG A 402 19.65 10.36 -18.81
CA ARG A 402 19.04 11.00 -17.65
C ARG A 402 19.91 10.86 -16.40
N ALA A 403 20.58 9.74 -16.20
CA ALA A 403 21.54 9.56 -15.10
C ALA A 403 22.67 10.60 -15.20
N GLU A 404 23.23 10.81 -16.39
CA GLU A 404 24.25 11.83 -16.65
C GLU A 404 23.73 13.25 -16.38
N THR A 405 22.47 13.53 -16.75
CA THR A 405 21.83 14.83 -16.45
C THR A 405 21.70 15.05 -14.94
N VAL A 406 21.30 14.02 -14.20
CA VAL A 406 21.16 14.07 -12.73
C VAL A 406 22.50 14.36 -12.05
N VAL A 407 23.59 13.73 -12.51
CA VAL A 407 24.94 13.98 -11.96
C VAL A 407 25.44 15.37 -12.34
N ALA A 408 25.11 15.86 -13.54
CA ALA A 408 25.42 17.23 -13.95
C ALA A 408 24.68 18.28 -13.09
N ASP A 409 23.38 18.05 -12.82
CA ASP A 409 22.59 18.88 -11.91
C ASP A 409 23.18 18.88 -10.49
N LEU A 410 23.55 17.71 -9.96
CA LEU A 410 24.21 17.62 -8.64
C LEU A 410 25.52 18.42 -8.59
N ALA A 411 26.36 18.31 -9.64
CA ALA A 411 27.61 19.06 -9.69
C ALA A 411 27.35 20.59 -9.73
N ALA A 412 26.32 21.02 -10.46
CA ALA A 412 25.90 22.41 -10.48
C ALA A 412 25.36 22.87 -9.11
N ASP A 413 24.57 22.04 -8.42
CA ASP A 413 24.02 22.37 -7.11
C ASP A 413 25.11 22.57 -6.06
N LEU A 414 26.10 21.66 -6.02
CA LEU A 414 27.25 21.76 -5.13
C LEU A 414 28.10 23.01 -5.42
N MET A 415 28.25 23.37 -6.70
CA MET A 415 28.98 24.58 -7.09
C MET A 415 28.22 25.85 -6.72
N ILE A 416 26.90 25.89 -6.97
CA ILE A 416 26.05 27.04 -6.59
C ILE A 416 26.07 27.21 -5.07
N GLU A 417 26.00 26.13 -4.29
CA GLU A 417 26.10 26.17 -2.82
C GLU A 417 27.43 26.78 -2.38
N ALA A 418 28.56 26.29 -2.92
CA ALA A 418 29.89 26.78 -2.58
C ALA A 418 30.07 28.27 -2.92
N GLU A 419 29.73 28.67 -4.14
CA GLU A 419 29.85 30.07 -4.58
C GLU A 419 28.92 31.02 -3.81
N SER A 420 27.70 30.59 -3.49
CA SER A 420 26.75 31.40 -2.72
C SER A 420 27.26 31.67 -1.30
N ILE A 421 27.86 30.65 -0.67
CA ILE A 421 28.45 30.77 0.67
C ILE A 421 29.74 31.60 0.64
N ASP A 422 30.63 31.34 -0.33
CA ASP A 422 31.86 32.11 -0.53
C ASP A 422 31.58 33.60 -0.77
N ALA A 423 30.54 33.91 -1.56
CA ALA A 423 30.12 35.28 -1.88
C ALA A 423 29.35 35.97 -0.74
N GLY A 424 28.84 35.21 0.24
CA GLY A 424 27.97 35.76 1.28
C GLY A 424 26.53 36.05 0.81
N GLU A 425 26.06 35.41 -0.26
CA GLU A 425 24.78 35.69 -0.92
C GLU A 425 23.86 34.45 -0.96
N ALA A 426 22.88 34.36 -0.06
CA ALA A 426 21.97 33.22 0.03
C ALA A 426 20.87 33.15 -1.06
N ALA A 427 20.79 34.15 -1.94
CA ALA A 427 19.65 34.32 -2.86
C ALA A 427 19.50 33.19 -3.89
N ALA A 428 20.61 32.59 -4.33
CA ALA A 428 20.63 31.51 -5.31
C ALA A 428 20.47 30.12 -4.67
N LEU A 429 20.59 29.97 -3.35
CA LEU A 429 20.50 28.64 -2.70
C LEU A 429 19.19 27.90 -3.02
N PRO A 430 18.00 28.53 -3.05
CA PRO A 430 16.77 27.82 -3.37
C PRO A 430 16.65 27.35 -4.84
N SER A 431 17.53 27.80 -5.75
CA SER A 431 17.58 27.28 -7.14
C SER A 431 18.45 26.02 -7.27
N ALA A 432 19.15 25.61 -6.22
CA ALA A 432 20.07 24.47 -6.20
C ALA A 432 19.75 23.48 -5.07
N LEU A 433 19.24 23.97 -3.94
CA LEU A 433 19.05 23.19 -2.72
C LEU A 433 17.57 23.16 -2.31
N THR A 434 17.19 22.07 -1.67
CA THR A 434 15.89 21.94 -1.00
C THR A 434 16.03 21.20 0.33
N GLY A 435 14.95 21.11 1.08
CA GLY A 435 14.88 20.26 2.28
C GLY A 435 15.96 20.54 3.33
N PRO A 436 16.49 19.50 4.00
CA PRO A 436 17.54 19.61 5.01
C PRO A 436 18.79 20.35 4.54
N ARG A 437 19.24 20.12 3.29
CA ARG A 437 20.47 20.76 2.78
C ARG A 437 20.30 22.27 2.64
N LEU A 438 19.17 22.74 2.12
CA LEU A 438 18.87 24.18 2.05
C LEU A 438 18.83 24.82 3.44
N ALA A 439 18.24 24.15 4.43
CA ALA A 439 18.21 24.63 5.81
C ALA A 439 19.63 24.73 6.40
N ALA A 440 20.46 23.71 6.18
CA ALA A 440 21.85 23.70 6.64
C ALA A 440 22.69 24.82 5.97
N ALA A 441 22.56 25.02 4.66
CA ALA A 441 23.26 26.08 3.94
C ALA A 441 22.80 27.48 4.40
N THR A 442 21.49 27.67 4.62
CA THR A 442 20.94 28.95 5.11
C THR A 442 21.45 29.27 6.52
N ALA A 443 21.63 28.26 7.37
CA ALA A 443 22.14 28.43 8.74
C ALA A 443 23.59 28.94 8.81
N VAL A 444 24.37 28.80 7.72
CA VAL A 444 25.71 29.39 7.62
C VAL A 444 25.66 30.93 7.66
N PHE A 445 24.59 31.53 7.11
CA PHE A 445 24.39 32.99 7.09
C PHE A 445 23.67 33.51 8.34
N ASP A 446 22.72 32.74 8.85
CA ASP A 446 21.98 33.06 10.09
C ASP A 446 21.92 31.83 11.02
N PRO A 447 22.86 31.71 11.97
CA PRO A 447 22.89 30.58 12.91
C PRO A 447 21.66 30.50 13.82
N SER A 448 20.87 31.58 13.93
CA SER A 448 19.65 31.60 14.74
C SER A 448 18.42 31.02 14.02
N SER A 449 18.56 30.69 12.74
CA SER A 449 17.49 30.09 11.91
C SER A 449 17.28 28.59 12.15
N LEU A 450 18.23 27.90 12.79
CA LEU A 450 18.09 26.52 13.27
C LEU A 450 17.23 26.49 14.55
N GLY A 451 15.91 26.60 14.44
CA GLY A 451 15.03 26.31 15.58
C GLY A 451 15.04 24.81 15.89
N ASP A 452 15.34 24.39 17.13
CA ASP A 452 15.23 23.03 17.73
C ASP A 452 15.24 21.81 16.77
N VAL A 453 16.07 21.82 15.73
CA VAL A 453 16.38 20.65 14.92
C VAL A 453 17.72 20.15 15.42
N ALA A 454 17.67 19.08 16.23
CA ALA A 454 18.88 18.40 16.68
C ALA A 454 19.68 17.91 15.46
N PRO A 455 21.00 18.14 15.39
CA PRO A 455 21.83 17.54 14.37
C PRO A 455 21.80 16.00 14.52
N PRO A 456 21.77 15.21 13.43
CA PRO A 456 21.71 13.75 13.53
C PRO A 456 22.92 13.11 14.22
N ASN A 457 24.01 13.85 14.45
CA ASN A 457 25.31 13.31 14.87
C ASN A 457 25.77 13.74 16.28
N ALA A 458 24.89 14.20 17.16
CA ALA A 458 25.26 14.42 18.56
C ALA A 458 24.99 13.15 19.39
N SER A 459 25.99 12.28 19.51
CA SER A 459 26.04 11.33 20.63
C SER A 459 26.00 12.12 21.94
N PRO A 460 25.12 11.79 22.91
CA PRO A 460 25.10 12.50 24.18
C PRO A 460 26.40 12.21 24.93
N SER A 461 27.24 13.24 25.07
CA SER A 461 28.42 13.18 25.92
C SER A 461 27.97 13.03 27.38
N THR A 462 28.50 11.99 28.00
CA THR A 462 28.31 11.63 29.41
C THR A 462 28.90 12.69 30.36
N SER A 463 28.03 13.35 31.09
CA SER A 463 28.22 13.87 32.45
C SER A 463 26.82 14.17 32.99
N GLU A 464 26.26 13.38 33.91
CA GLU A 464 26.51 13.50 35.34
C GLU A 464 25.92 12.26 36.05
N GLN A 465 26.74 11.60 36.88
CA GLN A 465 26.32 10.51 37.75
C GLN A 465 25.45 11.05 38.90
N ALA A 466 24.25 10.50 39.06
CA ALA A 466 23.55 10.46 40.34
C ALA A 466 23.11 9.02 40.64
N ASP A 467 23.79 8.47 41.63
CA ASP A 467 23.67 7.16 42.26
C ASP A 467 22.29 6.90 42.87
N THR A 468 21.66 5.76 42.50
CA THR A 468 20.84 4.97 43.43
C THR A 468 20.88 3.50 43.00
N GLY A 469 21.61 2.68 43.76
CA GLY A 469 21.85 1.27 43.45
C GLY A 469 20.71 0.29 43.74
N LEU A 470 20.86 -0.91 43.16
CA LEU A 470 20.53 -2.24 43.73
C LEU A 470 21.12 -3.35 42.80
N PRO A 471 21.57 -4.51 43.33
CA PRO A 471 22.52 -5.40 42.63
C PRO A 471 21.92 -6.70 42.06
N GLY A 472 22.62 -7.27 41.06
CA GLY A 472 22.51 -8.68 40.59
C GLY A 472 21.94 -8.80 39.17
N ALA A 473 22.51 -9.51 38.20
CA ALA A 473 23.54 -10.55 38.20
C ALA A 473 24.32 -10.48 36.87
N GLY A 474 25.63 -10.79 36.92
CA GLY A 474 26.52 -10.69 35.78
C GLY A 474 26.41 -11.82 34.75
N GLN A 475 26.58 -11.45 33.49
CA GLN A 475 27.28 -12.24 32.46
C GLN A 475 28.36 -11.33 31.85
N PRO A 476 29.60 -11.82 31.63
CA PRO A 476 30.68 -11.02 31.08
C PRO A 476 30.66 -11.03 29.55
N GLY A 477 30.88 -9.86 28.95
CA GLY A 477 31.59 -9.72 27.67
C GLY A 477 30.79 -9.98 26.40
N ALA A 478 30.00 -9.00 25.98
CA ALA A 478 29.89 -8.62 24.58
C ALA A 478 29.57 -7.12 24.54
N GLU A 479 30.60 -6.27 24.49
CA GLU A 479 30.40 -4.88 24.08
C GLU A 479 29.78 -4.91 22.68
N PRO A 480 28.76 -4.09 22.40
CA PRO A 480 28.36 -3.86 21.01
C PRO A 480 29.56 -3.18 20.34
N VAL A 481 30.24 -3.92 19.49
CA VAL A 481 31.23 -3.37 18.57
C VAL A 481 30.44 -2.41 17.68
N ALA A 482 30.60 -1.10 17.92
CA ALA A 482 30.21 -0.10 16.94
C ALA A 482 30.93 -0.46 15.63
N PRO A 483 30.26 -0.41 14.47
CA PRO A 483 30.94 -0.67 13.20
C PRO A 483 32.19 0.21 13.14
N GLU A 484 33.32 -0.43 12.90
CA GLU A 484 34.60 0.23 12.72
C GLU A 484 34.47 1.03 11.42
N ALA A 485 34.32 2.36 11.52
CA ALA A 485 34.17 3.24 10.36
C ALA A 485 35.32 2.98 9.38
N ASP A 486 34.99 2.67 8.13
CA ASP A 486 35.97 2.41 7.09
C ASP A 486 36.84 3.67 6.91
N PRO A 487 38.16 3.61 7.19
CA PRO A 487 39.02 4.79 7.15
C PRO A 487 39.14 5.41 5.75
N ASP A 488 38.69 4.71 4.70
CA ASP A 488 38.71 5.18 3.31
C ASP A 488 37.45 5.98 2.92
N GLN A 489 36.37 6.02 3.73
CA GLN A 489 35.10 6.67 3.34
C GLN A 489 35.03 8.19 3.61
N GLY A 490 35.93 8.76 4.40
CA GLY A 490 35.95 10.21 4.70
C GLY A 490 34.69 10.72 5.40
N VAL A 491 34.60 12.04 5.63
CA VAL A 491 33.41 12.68 6.25
C VAL A 491 32.55 13.29 5.13
N PRO A 492 31.20 13.17 5.19
CA PRO A 492 30.33 13.78 4.20
C PRO A 492 30.56 15.29 4.03
N PRO A 493 30.50 15.83 2.79
CA PRO A 493 30.72 17.25 2.54
C PRO A 493 29.75 18.15 3.30
N THR A 494 30.30 19.11 4.03
CA THR A 494 29.53 20.16 4.72
C THR A 494 29.17 21.31 3.78
N PRO A 495 28.12 22.10 4.07
CA PRO A 495 27.72 23.23 3.22
C PRO A 495 28.86 24.21 2.97
N GLY A 496 29.05 24.58 1.70
CA GLY A 496 30.03 25.59 1.27
C GLY A 496 31.39 25.02 0.86
N GLN A 497 31.65 23.73 1.08
CA GLN A 497 32.90 23.13 0.62
C GLN A 497 32.87 22.89 -0.90
N ARG A 498 34.00 23.15 -1.59
CA ARG A 498 34.15 22.81 -3.00
C ARG A 498 34.40 21.31 -3.16
N VAL A 499 33.53 20.67 -3.93
CA VAL A 499 33.51 19.21 -4.13
C VAL A 499 33.87 18.91 -5.58
N THR A 500 34.83 18.00 -5.78
CA THR A 500 35.12 17.39 -7.08
C THR A 500 34.71 15.93 -7.06
N LEU A 501 33.73 15.56 -7.88
CA LEU A 501 33.23 14.18 -8.01
C LEU A 501 34.19 13.35 -8.89
N GLY A 502 34.47 12.11 -8.48
CA GLY A 502 35.35 11.18 -9.22
C GLY A 502 34.58 10.05 -9.92
N GLU A 503 33.75 9.34 -9.16
CA GLU A 503 32.84 8.30 -9.66
C GLU A 503 31.44 8.55 -9.08
N ALA A 504 30.40 8.31 -9.88
CA ALA A 504 29.02 8.50 -9.46
C ALA A 504 28.11 7.37 -9.95
N GLU A 505 27.35 6.77 -9.02
CA GLU A 505 26.30 5.81 -9.32
C GLU A 505 24.94 6.41 -8.98
N VAL A 506 24.04 6.46 -9.95
CA VAL A 506 22.64 6.87 -9.74
C VAL A 506 21.83 5.65 -9.32
N THR A 507 21.20 5.73 -8.14
CA THR A 507 20.41 4.65 -7.53
C THR A 507 19.15 5.17 -6.83
N ILE A 508 18.34 4.27 -6.28
CA ILE A 508 17.18 4.58 -5.44
C ILE A 508 17.56 4.33 -3.98
N VAL A 509 17.42 5.37 -3.16
CA VAL A 509 17.73 5.29 -1.73
C VAL A 509 16.47 5.46 -0.88
N ARG A 510 16.48 4.84 0.29
CA ARG A 510 15.45 5.03 1.33
C ARG A 510 16.14 5.61 2.56
N THR A 511 15.67 6.73 3.06
CA THR A 511 16.30 7.41 4.21
C THR A 511 15.84 6.85 5.56
N SER A 512 15.09 5.75 5.58
CA SER A 512 14.55 5.12 6.79
C SER A 512 14.23 3.64 6.57
N ASP A 513 14.44 2.82 7.60
CA ASP A 513 13.97 1.42 7.67
C ASP A 513 12.44 1.29 7.71
N SER A 514 11.73 2.43 7.72
CA SER A 514 10.28 2.44 7.71
C SER A 514 9.75 1.65 6.50
N PRO A 515 8.73 0.81 6.69
CA PRO A 515 8.15 0.03 5.59
C PRO A 515 7.47 0.91 4.54
N GLN A 516 7.08 2.12 4.96
CA GLN A 516 6.51 3.18 4.13
C GLN A 516 7.54 4.22 3.74
N ALA A 517 8.84 3.99 3.99
CA ALA A 517 9.89 4.89 3.53
C ALA A 517 9.73 5.10 2.03
N LEU A 518 9.63 6.36 1.61
CA LEU A 518 9.47 6.68 0.21
C LEU A 518 10.82 6.53 -0.49
N PRO A 519 10.85 5.96 -1.70
CA PRO A 519 12.07 5.96 -2.49
C PRO A 519 12.40 7.40 -2.89
N SER A 520 13.67 7.75 -2.79
CA SER A 520 14.24 9.00 -3.30
C SER A 520 15.32 8.66 -4.32
N LEU A 521 15.56 9.54 -5.28
CA LEU A 521 16.69 9.39 -6.18
C LEU A 521 17.95 9.75 -5.39
N GLY A 522 18.96 8.88 -5.43
CA GLY A 522 20.24 9.09 -4.79
C GLY A 522 21.37 9.00 -5.80
N VAL A 523 22.44 9.76 -5.55
CA VAL A 523 23.73 9.58 -6.23
C VAL A 523 24.74 9.15 -5.18
N ILE A 524 25.24 7.93 -5.28
CA ILE A 524 26.38 7.47 -4.48
C ILE A 524 27.62 7.95 -5.23
N ALA A 525 28.38 8.86 -4.63
CA ALA A 525 29.58 9.40 -5.27
C ALA A 525 30.75 9.50 -4.32
N GLY A 526 31.92 9.15 -4.86
CA GLY A 526 33.22 9.37 -4.24
C GLY A 526 33.93 10.55 -4.88
N GLY A 527 34.78 11.24 -4.12
CA GLY A 527 35.48 12.40 -4.64
C GLY A 527 36.46 13.02 -3.66
N THR A 528 36.82 14.29 -3.94
CA THR A 528 37.65 15.09 -3.05
C THR A 528 36.97 16.40 -2.68
N VAL A 529 37.20 16.85 -1.45
CA VAL A 529 36.77 18.15 -0.95
C VAL A 529 37.99 19.01 -0.69
N ASP A 530 37.95 20.27 -1.10
CA ASP A 530 39.02 21.23 -0.80
C ASP A 530 39.08 21.49 0.72
N ASP A 531 40.18 21.10 1.37
CA ASP A 531 40.42 21.43 2.79
C ASP A 531 41.05 22.83 2.93
N ALA A 532 40.90 23.45 4.10
CA ALA A 532 41.45 24.76 4.44
C ALA A 532 42.98 24.85 4.31
N ALA A 533 43.67 23.71 4.21
CA ALA A 533 45.10 23.59 3.99
C ALA A 533 45.53 23.41 2.52
N GLY A 534 44.59 23.39 1.57
CA GLY A 534 44.86 23.23 0.13
C GLY A 534 45.19 21.79 -0.30
N GLY A 535 44.90 20.80 0.55
CA GLY A 535 44.92 19.37 0.21
C GLY A 535 43.50 18.84 0.09
N GLY A 536 43.22 18.01 -0.93
CA GLY A 536 41.90 17.39 -1.11
C GLY A 536 41.69 16.25 -0.12
N ALA A 537 40.66 16.32 0.72
CA ALA A 537 40.22 15.21 1.56
C ALA A 537 39.27 14.30 0.76
N ALA A 538 39.53 12.99 0.75
CA ALA A 538 38.65 12.04 0.08
C ALA A 538 37.34 11.87 0.86
N PHE A 539 36.24 11.61 0.14
CA PHE A 539 34.95 11.29 0.74
C PHE A 539 34.20 10.28 -0.12
N THR A 540 33.25 9.58 0.48
CA THR A 540 32.16 8.85 -0.18
C THR A 540 30.86 9.22 0.50
N SER A 541 29.85 9.61 -0.28
CA SER A 541 28.58 10.08 0.28
C SER A 541 27.41 9.78 -0.65
N VAL A 542 26.22 9.80 -0.06
CA VAL A 542 24.96 9.66 -0.78
C VAL A 542 24.29 11.02 -0.86
N PHE A 543 24.13 11.52 -2.08
CA PHE A 543 23.45 12.77 -2.37
C PHE A 543 22.00 12.48 -2.73
N VAL A 544 21.05 12.88 -1.87
CA VAL A 544 19.62 12.69 -2.10
C VAL A 544 19.08 13.84 -2.93
N LEU A 545 18.42 13.53 -4.03
CA LEU A 545 17.93 14.51 -5.01
C LEU A 545 16.40 14.52 -5.08
N ALA A 546 15.84 15.71 -5.31
CA ALA A 546 14.42 15.92 -5.54
C ALA A 546 14.20 16.77 -6.80
N ALA A 547 13.18 16.44 -7.61
CA ALA A 547 12.81 17.20 -8.80
C ALA A 547 11.49 17.95 -8.59
N PRO A 548 11.50 19.17 -7.98
CA PRO A 548 10.30 19.99 -7.86
C PRO A 548 9.86 20.63 -9.19
N GLY A 549 10.74 20.64 -10.20
CA GLY A 549 10.51 21.21 -11.54
C GLY A 549 11.24 20.40 -12.62
N ASP A 550 11.85 21.09 -13.59
CA ASP A 550 12.62 20.46 -14.67
C ASP A 550 14.03 20.02 -14.22
N ASP A 551 14.57 20.65 -13.17
CA ASP A 551 15.89 20.40 -12.62
C ASP A 551 15.84 19.53 -11.36
N TRP A 552 16.88 18.72 -11.14
CA TRP A 552 17.10 18.04 -9.87
C TRP A 552 17.82 18.96 -8.90
N LEU A 553 17.32 19.03 -7.66
CA LEU A 553 17.88 19.82 -6.57
C LEU A 553 18.41 18.92 -5.46
N LEU A 554 19.56 19.28 -4.90
CA LEU A 554 20.15 18.62 -3.74
C LEU A 554 19.29 18.82 -2.49
N ALA A 555 18.73 17.72 -1.99
CA ALA A 555 17.84 17.70 -0.83
C ALA A 555 18.58 17.37 0.47
N ASP A 556 19.51 16.42 0.43
CA ASP A 556 20.26 15.96 1.61
C ASP A 556 21.59 15.30 1.21
N VAL A 557 22.53 15.24 2.16
CA VAL A 557 23.82 14.55 2.01
C VAL A 557 24.00 13.60 3.19
N LEU A 558 24.05 12.31 2.91
CA LEU A 558 24.08 11.25 3.92
C LEU A 558 25.39 10.47 3.86
N ASP A 559 25.80 10.00 5.04
CA ASP A 559 26.80 8.95 5.17
C ASP A 559 26.23 7.64 4.59
N PRO A 560 26.94 6.92 3.71
CA PRO A 560 26.49 5.63 3.19
C PRO A 560 26.11 4.63 4.29
N ASP A 561 26.85 4.63 5.41
CA ASP A 561 26.60 3.73 6.53
C ASP A 561 25.34 4.11 7.34
N ALA A 562 24.81 5.33 7.14
CA ALA A 562 23.56 5.76 7.75
C ALA A 562 22.32 5.25 7.00
N LEU A 563 22.48 4.62 5.84
CA LEU A 563 21.35 4.09 5.08
C LEU A 563 20.86 2.73 5.62
N PRO A 564 19.53 2.52 5.63
CA PRO A 564 18.88 1.22 5.81
C PRO A 564 19.50 0.10 4.96
N GLY A 565 20.04 -0.93 5.60
CA GLY A 565 20.51 -2.15 4.92
C GLY A 565 21.90 -2.08 4.29
N GLY A 566 22.75 -1.15 4.74
CA GLY A 566 24.20 -1.19 4.52
C GLY A 566 24.88 -2.46 5.05
#